data_AF-A0A535PID6-F1
#
_entry.id   AF-A0A535PID6-F1
#
_cell.length_a   1.000
_cell.length_b   1.000
_cell.length_c   1.000
_cell.angle_alpha   90.00
_cell.angle_beta   90.00
_cell.angle_gamma   90.00
#
_symmetry.space_group_name_H-M   'P 1'
#
loop_
_entity.id
_entity.type
_entity.pdbx_description
1 polymer ?
#
loop_
_entity_poly.entity_id
_entity_poly.type
_entity_poly.pdbx_seq_one_letter_code
_entity_poly.pdbx_strand_id
1 'polypeptide(L)'
;MHPHGEHSTEMVVPAGGFPISQIAIVVRDIDEALERYHRALGWGPWNVYEHKPPALHHTFLHGKPTHFTMIGAETHVGPIVVELLQPDEGPSIYKEWLDAHGEGLHHIAVMRPTPAESDATQQHFDDLGAKILMEGRIGETIRFYYLDTEPLLKVIFESGTGHAVDLKPSRVYP
;
A
#
# COMPACT_ATOMS: atom_id res chain seq x y z
N MET A 1 7.37 -30.42 -28.05
CA MET A 1 7.84 -30.39 -26.66
C MET A 1 9.14 -29.61 -26.61
N HIS A 2 9.09 -28.35 -26.19
CA HIS A 2 10.27 -27.62 -25.72
C HIS A 2 10.18 -27.59 -24.19
N PRO A 3 11.25 -27.89 -23.46
CA PRO A 3 11.23 -27.82 -22.01
C PRO A 3 11.18 -26.34 -21.64
N HIS A 4 10.13 -25.93 -20.90
CA HIS A 4 10.11 -24.64 -20.24
C HIS A 4 11.14 -24.69 -19.12
N GLY A 5 12.31 -24.10 -19.37
CA GLY A 5 13.26 -23.79 -18.31
C GLY A 5 12.60 -22.80 -17.35
N GLU A 6 12.70 -23.08 -16.06
CA GLU A 6 12.38 -22.14 -15.00
C GLU A 6 13.32 -20.93 -15.14
N HIS A 7 12.86 -19.90 -15.83
CA HIS A 7 13.46 -18.58 -15.72
C HIS A 7 12.92 -17.96 -14.44
N SER A 8 13.59 -18.20 -13.31
CA SER A 8 13.49 -17.28 -12.19
C SER A 8 14.09 -15.95 -12.66
N THR A 9 13.27 -15.03 -13.14
CA THR A 9 13.67 -13.64 -13.33
C THR A 9 13.91 -13.06 -11.94
N GLU A 10 15.16 -13.15 -11.49
CA GLU A 10 15.66 -12.41 -10.34
C GLU A 10 15.24 -10.95 -10.52
N MET A 11 14.66 -10.32 -9.49
CA MET A 11 14.23 -8.93 -9.57
C MET A 11 15.47 -8.04 -9.79
N VAL A 12 15.72 -7.67 -11.04
CA VAL A 12 16.82 -6.77 -11.39
C VAL A 12 16.37 -5.35 -11.10
N VAL A 13 16.48 -4.93 -9.85
CA VAL A 13 16.49 -3.51 -9.51
C VAL A 13 17.93 -3.04 -9.60
N PRO A 14 18.24 -1.98 -10.38
CA PRO A 14 19.58 -1.42 -10.42
C PRO A 14 20.09 -1.10 -9.01
N ALA A 15 21.40 -1.20 -8.79
CA ALA A 15 21.99 -0.83 -7.50
C ALA A 15 21.56 0.59 -7.10
N GLY A 16 21.00 0.72 -5.90
CA GLY A 16 20.43 1.98 -5.38
C GLY A 16 19.00 2.29 -5.83
N GLY A 17 18.34 1.40 -6.57
CA GLY A 17 16.95 1.54 -6.97
C GLY A 17 15.95 1.17 -5.86
N PHE A 18 14.68 1.49 -6.11
CA PHE A 18 13.57 1.26 -5.19
C PHE A 18 12.72 0.08 -5.69
N PRO A 19 12.87 -1.14 -5.14
CA PRO A 19 12.06 -2.29 -5.56
C PRO A 19 10.60 -2.10 -5.12
N ILE A 20 9.68 -2.08 -6.08
CA ILE A 20 8.25 -2.04 -5.79
C ILE A 20 7.88 -3.30 -5.00
N SER A 21 7.34 -3.11 -3.79
CA SER A 21 6.84 -4.20 -2.95
C SER A 21 5.33 -4.39 -3.12
N GLN A 22 4.59 -3.31 -3.41
CA GLN A 22 3.13 -3.33 -3.50
C GLN A 22 2.62 -2.34 -4.54
N ILE A 23 1.47 -2.67 -5.12
CA ILE A 23 0.62 -1.74 -5.89
C ILE A 23 -0.76 -1.75 -5.26
N ALA A 24 -1.30 -0.57 -4.98
CA ALA A 24 -2.61 -0.45 -4.36
C ALA A 24 -3.63 0.22 -5.27
N ILE A 25 -4.83 -0.33 -5.27
CA ILE A 25 -6.00 0.20 -5.95
C ILE A 25 -7.01 0.61 -4.89
N VAL A 26 -7.45 1.86 -4.93
CA VAL A 26 -8.53 2.33 -4.05
C VAL A 26 -9.88 1.97 -4.66
N VAL A 27 -10.75 1.38 -3.84
CA VAL A 27 -12.09 0.90 -4.21
C VAL A 27 -13.14 1.43 -3.25
N ARG A 28 -14.41 1.45 -3.67
CA ARG A 28 -15.54 1.90 -2.84
C ARG A 28 -16.08 0.79 -1.95
N ASP A 29 -16.07 -0.44 -2.45
CA ASP A 29 -16.56 -1.63 -1.74
C ASP A 29 -15.57 -2.79 -1.95
N ILE A 30 -15.02 -3.28 -0.84
CA ILE A 30 -13.99 -4.29 -0.82
C ILE A 30 -14.53 -5.67 -1.22
N ASP A 31 -15.78 -6.00 -0.86
CA ASP A 31 -16.39 -7.29 -1.20
C ASP A 31 -16.68 -7.38 -2.69
N GLU A 32 -17.27 -6.32 -3.25
CA GLU A 32 -17.49 -6.23 -4.69
C GLU A 32 -16.17 -6.21 -5.47
N ALA A 33 -15.13 -5.55 -4.95
CA ALA A 33 -13.82 -5.54 -5.59
C ALA A 33 -13.15 -6.91 -5.55
N LEU A 34 -13.15 -7.59 -4.40
CA LEU A 34 -12.61 -8.95 -4.26
C LEU A 34 -13.25 -9.92 -5.26
N GLU A 35 -14.57 -9.91 -5.38
CA GLU A 35 -15.26 -10.74 -6.37
C GLU A 35 -14.85 -10.39 -7.80
N ARG A 36 -14.82 -9.10 -8.15
CA ARG A 36 -14.43 -8.63 -9.49
C ARG A 36 -13.02 -9.09 -9.86
N TYR A 37 -12.04 -8.87 -8.99
CA TYR A 37 -10.64 -9.22 -9.23
C TYR A 37 -10.43 -10.74 -9.25
N HIS A 38 -11.00 -11.48 -8.30
CA HIS A 38 -10.93 -12.94 -8.28
C HIS A 38 -11.52 -13.54 -9.56
N ARG A 39 -12.74 -13.12 -9.95
CA ARG A 39 -13.41 -13.65 -11.14
C ARG A 39 -12.69 -13.31 -12.44
N ALA A 40 -12.17 -12.08 -12.56
CA ALA A 40 -11.56 -11.61 -13.80
C ALA A 40 -10.12 -12.12 -13.99
N LEU A 41 -9.35 -12.20 -12.90
CA LEU A 41 -7.90 -12.42 -12.95
C LEU A 41 -7.45 -13.70 -12.23
N GLY A 42 -8.33 -14.33 -11.44
CA GLY A 42 -7.98 -15.50 -10.63
C GLY A 42 -7.04 -15.18 -9.47
N TRP A 43 -6.91 -13.90 -9.10
CA TRP A 43 -6.07 -13.47 -7.99
C TRP A 43 -6.72 -13.87 -6.67
N GLY A 44 -5.90 -14.37 -5.75
CA GLY A 44 -6.32 -14.94 -4.47
C GLY A 44 -5.38 -16.07 -4.03
N PRO A 45 -5.51 -16.55 -2.78
CA PRO A 45 -6.43 -16.04 -1.77
C PRO A 45 -6.03 -14.63 -1.31
N TRP A 46 -7.02 -13.85 -0.89
CA TRP A 46 -6.86 -12.51 -0.35
C TRP A 46 -6.95 -12.53 1.17
N ASN A 47 -5.97 -11.92 1.82
CA ASN A 47 -6.01 -11.64 3.25
C ASN A 47 -6.65 -10.27 3.45
N VAL A 48 -7.76 -10.21 4.19
CA VAL A 48 -8.47 -8.96 4.48
C VAL A 48 -8.10 -8.47 5.87
N TYR A 49 -7.81 -7.19 6.00
CA TYR A 49 -7.41 -6.51 7.23
C TYR A 49 -8.31 -5.30 7.49
N GLU A 50 -8.78 -5.16 8.74
CA GLU A 50 -9.48 -3.97 9.19
C GLU A 50 -8.54 -3.11 10.03
N HIS A 51 -8.15 -1.95 9.51
CA HIS A 51 -7.26 -1.01 10.18
C HIS A 51 -8.08 0.06 10.88
N LYS A 52 -8.23 -0.12 12.19
CA LYS A 52 -8.97 0.78 13.09
C LYS A 52 -8.31 0.87 14.47
N PRO A 53 -8.61 1.89 15.28
CA PRO A 53 -8.13 1.95 16.65
C PRO A 53 -8.54 0.72 17.48
N PRO A 54 -7.72 0.28 18.46
CA PRO A 54 -6.48 0.91 18.91
C PRO A 54 -5.25 0.53 18.06
N ALA A 55 -5.38 -0.44 17.14
CA ALA A 55 -4.24 -0.91 16.34
C ALA A 55 -3.74 0.17 15.37
N LEU A 56 -4.66 0.84 14.67
CA LEU A 56 -4.36 2.03 13.86
C LEU A 56 -4.31 3.26 14.77
N HIS A 57 -3.16 3.94 14.78
CA HIS A 57 -2.90 5.04 15.70
C HIS A 57 -1.78 5.95 15.17
N HIS A 58 -1.52 7.08 15.85
CA HIS A 58 -0.59 8.13 15.38
C HIS A 58 -0.87 8.57 13.93
N THR A 59 -2.14 8.78 13.61
CA THR A 59 -2.61 9.07 12.25
C THR A 59 -2.66 10.57 11.97
N PHE A 60 -2.12 10.96 10.82
CA PHE A 60 -2.08 12.35 10.36
C PHE A 60 -2.48 12.44 8.90
N LEU A 61 -3.20 13.51 8.54
CA LEU A 61 -3.57 13.87 7.18
C LEU A 61 -3.13 15.32 6.95
N HIS A 62 -2.33 15.56 5.91
CA HIS A 62 -1.74 16.87 5.58
C HIS A 62 -1.09 17.54 6.80
N GLY A 63 -0.36 16.75 7.59
CA GLY A 63 0.32 17.17 8.82
C GLY A 63 -0.59 17.41 10.04
N LYS A 64 -1.89 17.16 9.96
CA LYS A 64 -2.85 17.36 11.05
C LYS A 64 -3.30 16.04 11.66
N PRO A 65 -3.31 15.89 13.00
CA PRO A 65 -3.88 14.71 13.66
C PRO A 65 -5.30 14.46 13.17
N THR A 66 -5.54 13.25 12.67
CA THR A 66 -6.80 12.91 12.00
C THR A 66 -7.17 11.48 12.34
N HIS A 67 -8.45 11.25 12.64
CA HIS A 67 -8.99 9.90 12.77
C HIS A 67 -9.48 9.42 11.40
N PHE A 68 -9.00 8.26 10.96
CA PHE A 68 -9.52 7.54 9.81
C PHE A 68 -9.43 6.03 10.04
N THR A 69 -10.23 5.26 9.31
CA THR A 69 -10.13 3.79 9.23
C THR A 69 -10.13 3.34 7.78
N MET A 70 -9.63 2.13 7.53
CA MET A 70 -9.57 1.56 6.20
C MET A 70 -9.64 0.03 6.26
N ILE A 71 -10.11 -0.57 5.18
CA ILE A 71 -10.08 -2.01 4.94
C ILE A 71 -9.11 -2.26 3.80
N GLY A 72 -8.06 -3.03 4.07
CA GLY A 72 -7.10 -3.50 3.07
C GLY A 72 -7.36 -4.96 2.74
N ALA A 73 -7.24 -5.35 1.48
CA ALA A 73 -7.19 -6.75 1.08
C ALA A 73 -5.97 -6.99 0.20
N GLU A 74 -5.11 -7.91 0.62
CA GLU A 74 -3.81 -8.15 0.00
C GLU A 74 -3.73 -9.57 -0.58
N THR A 75 -3.09 -9.68 -1.75
CA THR A 75 -2.68 -10.97 -2.31
C THR A 75 -1.36 -10.84 -3.07
N HIS A 76 -0.61 -11.93 -3.18
CA HIS A 76 0.62 -11.95 -3.96
C HIS A 76 0.34 -12.27 -5.43
N VAL A 77 0.85 -11.43 -6.32
CA VAL A 77 0.87 -11.67 -7.77
C VAL A 77 2.32 -11.72 -8.23
N GLY A 78 2.90 -12.91 -8.20
CA GLY A 78 4.35 -13.07 -8.38
C GLY A 78 5.11 -12.40 -7.22
N PRO A 79 6.12 -11.55 -7.49
CA PRO A 79 6.96 -10.98 -6.43
C PRO A 79 6.33 -9.76 -5.73
N ILE A 80 5.22 -9.23 -6.23
CA ILE A 80 4.57 -8.02 -5.72
C ILE A 80 3.27 -8.36 -4.99
N VAL A 81 2.97 -7.56 -3.97
CA VAL A 81 1.66 -7.53 -3.34
C VAL A 81 0.73 -6.63 -4.16
N VAL A 82 -0.46 -7.12 -4.45
CA VAL A 82 -1.56 -6.27 -4.92
C VAL A 82 -2.48 -6.04 -3.74
N GLU A 83 -2.79 -4.77 -3.47
CA GLU A 83 -3.70 -4.36 -2.43
C GLU A 83 -4.95 -3.71 -3.02
N LEU A 84 -6.12 -4.13 -2.55
CA LEU A 84 -7.38 -3.39 -2.71
C LEU A 84 -7.65 -2.66 -1.40
N LEU A 85 -7.87 -1.35 -1.48
CA LEU A 85 -7.99 -0.50 -0.30
C LEU A 85 -9.30 0.27 -0.33
N GLN A 86 -10.14 0.04 0.67
CA GLN A 86 -11.39 0.78 0.88
C GLN A 86 -11.22 1.74 2.08
N PRO A 87 -11.35 3.06 1.89
CA PRO A 87 -11.51 3.96 3.03
C PRO A 87 -12.88 3.77 3.68
N ASP A 88 -12.93 3.78 5.01
CA ASP A 88 -14.14 3.52 5.78
C ASP A 88 -14.59 4.79 6.54
N GLU A 89 -14.03 5.06 7.72
CA GLU A 89 -14.34 6.26 8.52
C GLU A 89 -13.30 7.37 8.35
N GLY A 90 -13.73 8.63 8.59
CA GLY A 90 -12.83 9.79 8.63
C GLY A 90 -12.29 10.26 7.27
N PRO A 91 -11.61 11.42 7.20
CA PRO A 91 -10.97 11.90 5.98
C PRO A 91 -9.62 11.20 5.75
N SER A 92 -9.30 10.92 4.49
CA SER A 92 -8.04 10.28 4.07
C SER A 92 -7.73 10.62 2.61
N ILE A 93 -6.48 10.44 2.19
CA ILE A 93 -6.09 10.62 0.79
C ILE A 93 -6.84 9.65 -0.15
N TYR A 94 -7.27 8.50 0.37
CA TYR A 94 -8.06 7.55 -0.41
C TYR A 94 -9.47 8.09 -0.71
N LYS A 95 -10.10 8.81 0.24
CA LYS A 95 -11.38 9.49 -0.03
C LYS A 95 -11.19 10.66 -0.98
N GLU A 96 -10.15 11.46 -0.78
CA GLU A 96 -9.78 12.54 -1.69
C GLU A 96 -9.60 12.00 -3.13
N TRP A 97 -8.95 10.84 -3.26
CA TRP A 97 -8.78 10.14 -4.52
C TRP A 97 -10.10 9.66 -5.13
N LEU A 98 -10.95 8.97 -4.35
CA LEU A 98 -12.25 8.49 -4.82
C LEU A 98 -13.18 9.62 -5.28
N ASP A 99 -13.08 10.78 -4.64
CA ASP A 99 -13.88 11.96 -4.98
C ASP A 99 -13.40 12.63 -6.27
N ALA A 100 -12.07 12.68 -6.47
CA ALA A 100 -11.47 13.31 -7.65
C ALA A 100 -11.46 12.41 -8.89
N HIS A 101 -11.22 11.11 -8.72
CA HIS A 101 -10.87 10.18 -9.80
C HIS A 101 -11.79 8.95 -9.89
N GLY A 102 -12.51 8.62 -8.82
CA GLY A 102 -13.20 7.33 -8.69
C GLY A 102 -12.26 6.19 -8.27
N GLU A 103 -12.71 4.95 -8.45
CA GLU A 103 -11.89 3.76 -8.16
C GLU A 103 -10.70 3.67 -9.11
N GLY A 104 -9.52 3.26 -8.63
CA GLY A 104 -8.35 3.13 -9.49
C GLY A 104 -7.02 2.94 -8.76
N LEU A 105 -5.96 2.71 -9.55
CA LEU A 105 -4.59 2.61 -9.05
C LEU A 105 -4.22 3.91 -8.35
N HIS A 106 -3.84 3.83 -7.08
CA HIS A 106 -3.61 4.98 -6.22
C HIS A 106 -2.13 5.20 -5.94
N HIS A 107 -1.42 4.15 -5.50
CA HIS A 107 -0.01 4.27 -5.13
C HIS A 107 0.79 3.01 -5.46
N ILE A 108 2.10 3.20 -5.53
CA ILE A 108 3.08 2.12 -5.42
C ILE A 108 3.76 2.21 -4.06
N ALA A 109 4.11 1.08 -3.47
CA ALA A 109 4.84 1.04 -2.20
C ALA A 109 6.23 0.46 -2.36
N VAL A 110 7.15 0.98 -1.54
CA VAL A 110 8.49 0.44 -1.33
C VAL A 110 8.76 0.41 0.17
N MET A 111 8.43 -0.71 0.79
CA MET A 111 8.61 -0.88 2.23
C MET A 111 10.07 -1.13 2.59
N ARG A 112 10.49 -0.59 3.74
CA ARG A 112 11.86 -0.72 4.22
C ARG A 112 11.98 -1.70 5.38
N PRO A 113 13.05 -2.52 5.41
CA PRO A 113 13.27 -3.49 6.46
C PRO A 113 13.59 -2.84 7.80
N THR A 114 14.11 -1.61 7.82
CA THR A 114 14.52 -0.92 9.05
C THR A 114 14.00 0.52 9.12
N PRO A 115 13.76 1.06 10.33
CA PRO A 115 13.44 2.47 10.53
C PRO A 115 14.46 3.42 9.93
N ALA A 116 15.75 3.14 10.06
CA ALA A 116 16.80 3.98 9.49
C ALA A 116 16.70 4.08 7.95
N GLU A 117 16.39 2.98 7.27
CA GLU A 117 16.19 2.99 5.81
C GLU A 117 14.88 3.68 5.39
N SER A 118 13.82 3.53 6.19
CA SER A 118 12.58 4.28 6.03
C SER A 118 12.82 5.79 6.16
N ASP A 119 13.55 6.23 7.18
CA ASP A 119 13.84 7.65 7.41
C ASP A 119 14.73 8.21 6.31
N ALA A 120 15.73 7.44 5.85
CA ALA A 120 16.54 7.81 4.69
C ALA A 120 15.73 7.95 3.40
N THR A 121 14.72 7.09 3.21
CA THR A 121 13.79 7.17 2.07
C THR A 121 12.93 8.42 2.16
N GLN A 122 12.37 8.70 3.33
CA GLN A 122 11.60 9.92 3.56
C GLN A 122 12.45 11.17 3.28
N GLN A 123 13.68 11.23 3.81
CA GLN A 123 14.58 12.38 3.58
C GLN A 123 14.92 12.54 2.10
N HIS A 124 15.21 11.45 1.39
CA HIS A 124 15.51 11.50 -0.04
C HIS A 124 14.39 12.17 -0.85
N PHE A 125 13.13 11.82 -0.57
CA PHE A 125 11.99 12.42 -1.26
C PHE A 125 11.65 13.82 -0.75
N ASP A 126 11.92 14.13 0.52
CA ASP A 126 11.80 15.49 1.05
C ASP A 126 12.77 16.47 0.34
N ASP A 127 14.00 16.02 0.08
CA ASP A 127 15.01 16.77 -0.71
C ASP A 127 14.56 17.01 -2.16
N LEU A 128 13.69 16.15 -2.69
CA LEU A 128 13.03 16.28 -3.99
C LEU A 128 11.73 17.11 -3.93
N GLY A 129 11.36 17.60 -2.75
CA GLY A 129 10.17 18.43 -2.52
C GLY A 129 8.87 17.66 -2.30
N ALA A 130 8.91 16.33 -2.24
CA ALA A 130 7.73 15.51 -1.98
C ALA A 130 7.44 15.43 -0.48
N LYS A 131 6.30 16.00 -0.05
CA LYS A 131 5.89 16.03 1.36
C LYS A 131 4.99 14.85 1.71
N ILE A 132 4.89 14.55 3.02
CA ILE A 132 3.93 13.55 3.51
C ILE A 132 2.50 14.08 3.34
N LEU A 133 1.68 13.31 2.65
CA LEU A 133 0.24 13.53 2.49
C LEU A 133 -0.54 12.92 3.65
N MET A 134 -0.23 11.68 4.01
CA MET A 134 -0.89 10.94 5.09
C MET A 134 0.08 9.94 5.70
N GLU A 135 0.00 9.72 7.00
CA GLU A 135 0.83 8.74 7.71
C GLU A 135 0.11 8.15 8.91
N GLY A 136 0.61 7.01 9.37
CA GLY A 136 0.10 6.32 10.54
C GLY A 136 0.97 5.17 11.00
N ARG A 137 0.51 4.51 12.07
CA ARG A 137 1.13 3.30 12.61
C ARG A 137 0.07 2.22 12.80
N ILE A 138 0.44 0.97 12.54
CA ILE A 138 -0.40 -0.21 12.74
C ILE A 138 0.33 -1.16 13.70
N GLY A 139 -0.27 -1.39 14.87
CA GLY A 139 0.39 -2.15 15.94
C GLY A 139 1.72 -1.53 16.35
N GLU A 140 2.63 -2.32 16.90
CA GLU A 140 3.90 -1.78 17.41
C GLU A 140 4.98 -1.63 16.32
N THR A 141 4.86 -2.37 15.22
CA THR A 141 5.96 -2.60 14.26
C THR A 141 5.80 -1.86 12.95
N ILE A 142 4.58 -1.51 12.55
CA ILE A 142 4.32 -0.91 11.23
C ILE A 142 4.18 0.60 11.35
N ARG A 143 4.98 1.32 10.55
CA ARG A 143 4.78 2.73 10.21
C ARG A 143 4.57 2.80 8.70
N PHE A 144 3.61 3.59 8.25
CA PHE A 144 3.39 3.89 6.84
C PHE A 144 3.27 5.40 6.63
N TYR A 145 3.68 5.87 5.46
CA TYR A 145 3.49 7.25 5.01
C TYR A 145 3.40 7.31 3.49
N TYR A 146 2.58 8.24 3.01
CA TYR A 146 2.35 8.52 1.60
C TYR A 146 2.98 9.86 1.24
N LEU A 147 3.74 9.90 0.15
CA LEU A 147 4.47 11.06 -0.32
C LEU A 147 3.84 11.63 -1.59
N ASP A 148 3.70 12.96 -1.62
CA ASP A 148 3.22 13.74 -2.77
C ASP A 148 4.25 13.75 -3.90
N THR A 149 4.29 12.63 -4.60
CA THR A 149 5.22 12.39 -5.71
C THR A 149 4.52 12.50 -7.06
N GLU A 150 3.21 12.74 -7.11
CA GLU A 150 2.46 12.90 -8.35
C GLU A 150 2.99 14.03 -9.26
N PRO A 151 3.38 15.21 -8.74
CA PRO A 151 3.94 16.26 -9.58
C PRO A 151 5.18 15.79 -10.35
N LEU A 152 6.04 14.98 -9.71
CA LEU A 152 7.30 14.49 -10.24
C LEU A 152 7.16 13.19 -11.05
N LEU A 153 6.46 12.20 -10.50
CA LEU A 153 6.46 10.80 -10.96
C LEU A 153 5.12 10.33 -11.51
N LYS A 154 4.04 11.13 -11.38
CA LYS A 154 2.67 10.78 -11.79
C LYS A 154 2.09 9.57 -11.04
N VAL A 155 2.61 9.31 -9.84
CA VAL A 155 2.14 8.27 -8.93
C VAL A 155 2.40 8.75 -7.50
N ILE A 156 1.54 8.34 -6.56
CA ILE A 156 1.80 8.50 -5.12
C ILE A 156 2.74 7.39 -4.68
N PHE A 157 3.73 7.74 -3.86
CA PHE A 157 4.71 6.80 -3.33
C PHE A 157 4.42 6.52 -1.86
N GLU A 158 4.20 5.27 -1.52
CA GLU A 158 4.12 4.79 -0.15
C GLU A 158 5.46 4.20 0.29
N SER A 159 5.84 4.48 1.53
CA SER A 159 6.94 3.78 2.20
C SER A 159 6.71 3.77 3.69
N GLY A 160 7.59 3.08 4.41
CA GLY A 160 7.41 2.82 5.81
C GLY A 160 8.33 1.72 6.31
N THR A 161 8.01 1.22 7.50
CA THR A 161 8.70 0.09 8.12
C THR A 161 7.73 -1.03 8.41
N GLY A 162 8.23 -2.26 8.31
CA GLY A 162 7.43 -3.45 8.58
C GLY A 162 6.54 -3.82 7.39
N HIS A 163 5.87 -4.96 7.50
CA HIS A 163 4.94 -5.46 6.49
C HIS A 163 3.73 -6.08 7.18
N ALA A 164 2.58 -6.10 6.49
CA ALA A 164 1.36 -6.74 6.98
C ALA A 164 1.48 -8.27 7.14
N VAL A 165 2.57 -8.91 6.70
CA VAL A 165 2.82 -10.35 6.92
C VAL A 165 2.80 -10.77 8.38
N ASP A 166 3.05 -9.84 9.32
CA ASP A 166 2.96 -10.12 10.76
C ASP A 166 1.54 -9.94 11.34
N LEU A 167 0.58 -9.45 10.55
CA LEU A 167 -0.80 -9.24 10.96
C LEU A 167 -1.65 -10.48 10.67
N LYS A 168 -2.56 -10.80 11.60
CA LYS A 168 -3.58 -11.81 11.39
C LYS A 168 -4.73 -11.21 10.57
N PRO A 169 -5.11 -11.79 9.42
CA PRO A 169 -6.26 -11.31 8.67
C PRO A 169 -7.56 -11.48 9.46
N SER A 170 -8.49 -10.54 9.29
CA SER A 170 -9.84 -10.63 9.85
C SER A 170 -10.63 -11.74 9.15
N ARG A 171 -10.40 -11.93 7.85
CA ARG A 171 -10.92 -13.02 7.03
C ARG A 171 -10.03 -13.27 5.82
N VAL A 172 -10.24 -14.42 5.19
CA VAL A 172 -9.62 -14.77 3.91
C VAL A 172 -10.73 -14.89 2.86
N TYR A 173 -10.55 -14.24 1.71
CA TYR A 173 -11.38 -14.43 0.53
C TYR A 173 -10.63 -15.35 -0.44
N PRO A 174 -11.28 -16.35 -1.06
CA PRO A 174 -10.62 -17.32 -1.93
C PRO A 174 -9.94 -16.71 -3.18
#